data_AF-A0A3G2S5W3-F1
#
_entry.id   AF-A0A3G2S5W3-F1
#
_cell.length_a   1.000
_cell.length_b   1.000
_cell.length_c   1.000
_cell.angle_alpha   90.00
_cell.angle_beta   90.00
_cell.angle_gamma   90.00
#
_symmetry.space_group_name_H-M   'P 1'
#
loop_
_entity.id
_entity.type
_entity.pdbx_description
1 polymer ?
#
loop_
_entity_poly.entity_id
_entity_poly.type
_entity_poly.pdbx_seq_one_letter_code
_entity_poly.pdbx_strand_id
1 'polypeptide(L)'
;MHRFAIIGAGAAGLAAVQQLRAVAGELPIEISVFERRACVGGLWNYEPQPGPCHIHQPIPAKLCEVGYATSSEDPQKVIAPSAMYEGLRTNVPSPVMAFRGVPFPPNTHMFPSRAHVHNYLQHFASSQSMLDVIRFRTEVVHARRVQNGWHVTSRSLDEQSESNDVFDAILVANGNCATPHIPSVPGLDHFRGRQMHSAWYRYPDTLNARRILIVGSNSSGSDIARELCGGAVRQWRTSEEWQRSSENVTVYQSYHDLAKPPKSDYDPRDPASPAWCRRIHVVGPIQHIDEQGALVFSDGARLEDIDLIIWATGFLHNVSFFQANDEPFCQAPLIVHNHQTSTAATIASADTLHHLDDWMMFYKPDPSLCFIGLPKHVVPFPLVQLQSRIAAHVLLGKIPPLPRRSREVDY
;
A
#
# COMPACT_ATOMS: atom_id res chain seq x y z
N MET A 1 13.27 30.75 9.11
CA MET A 1 13.43 29.32 9.42
C MET A 1 12.31 28.60 8.71
N HIS A 2 12.61 27.61 7.86
CA HIS A 2 11.57 26.88 7.11
C HIS A 2 11.10 25.66 7.88
N ARG A 3 9.79 25.49 8.09
CA ARG A 3 9.19 24.38 8.83
C ARG A 3 8.54 23.38 7.88
N PHE A 4 8.93 22.11 7.97
CA PHE A 4 8.44 21.03 7.13
C PHE A 4 7.69 19.98 7.97
N ALA A 5 6.47 19.65 7.55
CA ALA A 5 5.78 18.46 8.04
C ALA A 5 6.00 17.29 7.09
N ILE A 6 6.39 16.13 7.62
CA ILE A 6 6.47 14.87 6.87
C ILE A 6 5.47 13.90 7.47
N ILE A 7 4.54 13.41 6.66
CA ILE A 7 3.50 12.48 7.13
C ILE A 7 3.93 11.05 6.80
N GLY A 8 4.39 10.30 7.81
CA GLY A 8 4.87 8.92 7.72
C GLY A 8 6.39 8.79 7.86
N ALA A 9 6.86 7.81 8.64
CA ALA A 9 8.28 7.47 8.83
C ALA A 9 8.65 6.12 8.19
N GLY A 10 8.01 5.82 7.05
CA GLY A 10 8.45 4.76 6.13
C GLY A 10 9.68 5.17 5.32
N ALA A 11 10.08 4.32 4.36
CA ALA A 11 11.23 4.61 3.48
C ALA A 11 11.15 5.99 2.80
N ALA A 12 9.96 6.40 2.35
CA ALA A 12 9.74 7.71 1.74
C ALA A 12 9.98 8.87 2.72
N GLY A 13 9.45 8.79 3.94
CA GLY A 13 9.61 9.84 4.94
C GLY A 13 11.05 9.96 5.45
N LEU A 14 11.73 8.83 5.67
CA LEU A 14 13.14 8.83 6.04
C LEU A 14 14.02 9.41 4.93
N ALA A 15 13.72 9.10 3.66
CA ALA A 15 14.39 9.71 2.52
C ALA A 15 14.15 11.23 2.45
N ALA A 16 12.94 11.69 2.76
CA ALA A 16 12.60 13.11 2.82
C ALA A 16 13.43 13.84 3.90
N VAL A 17 13.53 13.28 5.12
CA VAL A 17 14.39 13.83 6.18
C VAL A 17 15.84 13.93 5.72
N GLN A 18 16.38 12.85 5.16
CA GLN A 18 17.76 12.80 4.64
C GLN A 18 18.02 13.94 3.65
N GLN A 19 17.15 14.04 2.63
CA GLN A 19 17.40 14.96 1.52
C GLN A 19 17.13 16.42 1.91
N LEU A 20 16.16 16.71 2.77
CA LEU A 20 15.95 18.06 3.29
C LEU A 20 17.17 18.56 4.06
N ARG A 21 17.71 17.75 5.00
CA ARG A 21 18.94 18.09 5.73
C ARG A 21 20.13 18.29 4.79
N ALA A 22 20.30 17.39 3.81
CA ALA A 22 21.41 17.46 2.87
C ALA A 22 21.36 18.69 1.93
N VAL A 23 20.17 19.08 1.46
CA VAL A 23 20.00 20.21 0.53
C VAL A 23 19.95 21.56 1.24
N ALA A 24 19.45 21.61 2.48
CA ALA A 24 19.43 22.83 3.27
C ALA A 24 20.84 23.37 3.55
N GLY A 25 21.79 22.49 3.85
CA GLY A 25 23.14 22.89 4.25
C GLY A 25 23.08 23.70 5.54
N GLU A 26 23.45 24.98 5.47
CA GLU A 26 23.42 25.91 6.61
C GLU A 26 22.07 26.65 6.77
N LEU A 27 21.11 26.46 5.85
CA LEU A 27 19.81 27.11 5.97
C LEU A 27 19.06 26.59 7.21
N PRO A 28 18.51 27.48 8.06
CA PRO A 28 17.78 27.06 9.25
C PRO A 28 16.44 26.44 8.83
N ILE A 29 16.32 25.13 9.05
CA ILE A 29 15.10 24.35 8.82
C ILE A 29 14.67 23.63 10.10
N GLU A 30 13.37 23.44 10.24
CA GLU A 30 12.74 22.60 11.25
C GLU A 30 11.98 21.49 10.53
N ILE A 31 12.18 20.24 10.93
CA ILE A 31 11.48 19.09 10.36
C ILE A 31 10.69 18.44 11.50
N SER A 32 9.40 18.18 11.26
CA SER A 32 8.57 17.31 12.11
C SER A 32 8.03 16.17 11.29
N VAL A 33 8.33 14.94 11.69
CA VAL A 33 7.78 13.73 11.07
C VAL A 33 6.71 13.16 11.99
N PHE A 34 5.55 12.81 11.44
CA PHE A 34 4.45 12.19 12.18
C PHE A 34 4.35 10.72 11.78
N GLU A 35 4.48 9.80 12.73
CA GLU A 35 4.36 8.36 12.50
C GLU A 35 3.41 7.74 13.51
N ARG A 36 2.35 7.10 13.01
CA ARG A 36 1.36 6.43 13.86
C ARG A 36 1.92 5.19 14.56
N ARG A 37 2.94 4.54 13.98
CA ARG A 37 3.62 3.39 14.60
C ARG A 37 4.60 3.84 15.68
N ALA A 38 5.02 2.89 16.50
CA ALA A 38 6.00 3.11 17.56
C ALA A 38 7.46 3.14 17.06
N CYS A 39 7.69 2.86 15.78
CA CYS A 39 9.02 2.82 15.19
C CYS A 39 8.97 3.09 13.67
N VAL A 40 10.13 3.39 13.10
CA VAL A 40 10.27 3.67 11.66
C VAL A 40 10.10 2.42 10.81
N GLY A 41 10.09 2.58 9.49
CA GLY A 41 10.11 1.47 8.54
C GLY A 41 8.79 1.24 7.82
N GLY A 42 7.72 1.94 8.23
CA GLY A 42 6.42 1.92 7.55
C GLY A 42 5.88 0.50 7.39
N LEU A 43 5.65 0.08 6.14
CA LEU A 43 5.14 -1.25 5.81
C LEU A 43 6.02 -2.38 6.35
N TRP A 44 7.33 -2.20 6.48
CA TRP A 44 8.26 -3.27 6.90
C TRP A 44 8.14 -3.66 8.37
N ASN A 45 7.32 -2.95 9.15
CA ASN A 45 6.97 -3.33 10.52
C ASN A 45 6.03 -4.54 10.50
N TYR A 46 6.56 -5.74 10.73
CA TYR A 46 5.75 -6.95 10.75
C TYR A 46 4.90 -7.05 12.02
N GLU A 47 3.61 -7.33 11.84
CA GLU A 47 2.63 -7.45 12.91
C GLU A 47 2.08 -8.88 12.91
N PRO A 48 2.62 -9.84 13.69
CA PRO A 48 2.28 -11.27 13.58
C PRO A 48 0.82 -11.59 13.89
N GLN A 49 0.14 -10.71 14.62
CA GLN A 49 -1.28 -10.82 14.96
C GLN A 49 -2.01 -9.59 14.42
N PRO A 50 -2.49 -9.61 13.15
CA PRO A 50 -3.13 -8.45 12.51
C PRO A 50 -4.50 -8.06 13.06
N GLY A 51 -5.02 -8.79 14.05
CA GLY A 51 -6.39 -8.66 14.52
C GLY A 51 -7.43 -9.16 13.49
N PRO A 52 -8.73 -8.88 13.71
CA PRO A 52 -9.78 -9.26 12.79
C PRO A 52 -9.71 -8.46 11.48
N CYS A 53 -10.22 -9.04 10.39
CA CYS A 53 -10.39 -8.38 9.10
C CYS A 53 -11.89 -8.12 8.87
N HIS A 54 -12.33 -6.90 9.10
CA HIS A 54 -13.70 -6.48 8.81
C HIS A 54 -13.76 -5.96 7.38
N ILE A 55 -14.65 -6.51 6.57
CA ILE A 55 -14.91 -6.05 5.20
C ILE A 55 -16.17 -5.19 5.23
N HIS A 56 -16.05 -3.97 4.71
CA HIS A 56 -17.13 -3.03 4.60
C HIS A 56 -17.45 -2.79 3.13
N GLN A 57 -18.73 -2.82 2.80
CA GLN A 57 -19.26 -2.29 1.55
C GLN A 57 -19.09 -0.76 1.51
N PRO A 58 -19.16 -0.12 0.33
CA PRO A 58 -19.05 1.33 0.21
C PRO A 58 -20.00 2.02 1.19
N ILE A 59 -19.51 3.07 1.86
CA ILE A 59 -20.34 3.92 2.71
C ILE A 59 -20.60 5.19 1.92
N PRO A 60 -21.84 5.42 1.46
CA PRO A 60 -22.17 6.65 0.78
C PRO A 60 -21.79 7.83 1.68
N ALA A 61 -20.95 8.72 1.15
CA ALA A 61 -20.62 10.06 1.66
C ALA A 61 -19.36 10.29 2.54
N LYS A 62 -18.48 9.33 2.89
CA LYS A 62 -17.32 9.69 3.76
C LYS A 62 -15.92 9.14 3.49
N LEU A 63 -15.69 8.02 2.79
CA LEU A 63 -14.31 7.52 2.62
C LEU A 63 -14.00 6.83 1.29
N CYS A 64 -14.87 5.95 0.79
CA CYS A 64 -14.62 5.20 -0.45
C CYS A 64 -15.94 4.91 -1.17
N GLU A 65 -15.99 5.12 -2.49
CA GLU A 65 -17.10 4.68 -3.36
C GLU A 65 -17.04 3.17 -3.67
N VAL A 66 -16.02 2.49 -3.15
CA VAL A 66 -15.80 1.04 -3.23
C VAL A 66 -15.66 0.44 -1.83
N GLY A 67 -15.72 -0.88 -1.73
CA GLY A 67 -15.51 -1.58 -0.48
C GLY A 67 -14.06 -1.51 0.01
N TYR A 68 -13.87 -1.71 1.30
CA TYR A 68 -12.55 -1.71 1.94
C TYR A 68 -12.50 -2.69 3.12
N ALA A 69 -11.29 -2.95 3.61
CA ALA A 69 -11.10 -3.75 4.82
C ALA A 69 -10.37 -2.97 5.92
N THR A 70 -10.73 -3.24 7.18
CA THR A 70 -10.11 -2.61 8.36
C THR A 70 -10.10 -3.55 9.58
N SER A 71 -9.24 -3.27 10.54
CA SER A 71 -9.18 -3.93 11.84
C SER A 71 -10.21 -3.37 12.83
N SER A 72 -10.95 -2.32 12.49
CA SER A 72 -11.97 -1.71 13.37
C SER A 72 -13.38 -2.15 12.98
N GLU A 73 -14.23 -2.38 13.97
CA GLU A 73 -15.68 -2.51 13.74
C GLU A 73 -16.33 -1.17 13.38
N ASP A 74 -15.70 -0.06 13.78
CA ASP A 74 -16.13 1.28 13.39
C ASP A 74 -15.71 1.53 11.94
N PRO A 75 -16.66 1.58 10.99
CA PRO A 75 -16.32 1.74 9.60
C PRO A 75 -15.60 3.07 9.30
N GLN A 76 -15.75 4.08 10.16
CA GLN A 76 -15.11 5.38 9.95
C GLN A 76 -13.60 5.34 10.27
N LYS A 77 -13.12 4.30 10.95
CA LYS A 77 -11.71 4.14 11.35
C LYS A 77 -11.01 3.13 10.47
N VAL A 78 -10.49 3.60 9.32
CA VAL A 78 -9.73 2.75 8.40
C VAL A 78 -8.31 2.52 8.92
N ILE A 79 -8.20 1.56 9.82
CA ILE A 79 -6.93 1.06 10.36
C ILE A 79 -6.67 -0.29 9.71
N ALA A 80 -5.50 -0.45 9.09
CA ALA A 80 -5.06 -1.73 8.55
C ALA A 80 -3.70 -2.09 9.16
N PRO A 81 -3.45 -3.39 9.39
CA PRO A 81 -2.16 -3.85 9.86
C PRO A 81 -1.12 -3.62 8.77
N SER A 82 0.16 -3.78 9.11
CA SER A 82 1.15 -4.02 8.07
C SER A 82 0.77 -5.24 7.22
N ALA A 83 0.90 -5.09 5.90
CA ALA A 83 0.69 -6.17 4.93
C ALA A 83 1.90 -7.11 4.78
N MET A 84 2.92 -6.97 5.64
CA MET A 84 4.03 -7.93 5.69
C MET A 84 3.55 -9.26 6.28
N TYR A 85 4.02 -10.35 5.69
CA TYR A 85 3.70 -11.72 6.10
C TYR A 85 5.00 -12.51 6.36
N GLU A 86 4.88 -13.63 7.07
CA GLU A 86 6.03 -14.46 7.47
C GLU A 86 6.70 -15.11 6.26
N GLY A 87 8.03 -15.23 6.30
CA GLY A 87 8.76 -15.79 5.16
C GLY A 87 8.86 -14.88 3.93
N LEU A 88 8.23 -13.69 3.92
CA LEU A 88 8.35 -12.71 2.83
C LEU A 88 9.81 -12.40 2.53
N ARG A 89 10.14 -12.50 1.24
CA ARG A 89 11.40 -12.04 0.67
C ARG A 89 11.12 -10.98 -0.39
N THR A 90 12.05 -10.06 -0.57
CA THR A 90 11.90 -9.02 -1.58
C THR A 90 11.79 -9.65 -2.97
N ASN A 91 11.01 -9.01 -3.84
CA ASN A 91 11.01 -9.27 -5.29
C ASN A 91 11.99 -8.34 -6.02
N VAL A 92 12.81 -7.58 -5.28
CA VAL A 92 13.84 -6.68 -5.80
C VAL A 92 15.19 -7.10 -5.19
N PRO A 93 16.26 -7.23 -6.01
CA PRO A 93 17.59 -7.51 -5.50
C PRO A 93 18.09 -6.41 -4.55
N SER A 94 18.73 -6.80 -3.44
CA SER A 94 19.28 -5.89 -2.43
C SER A 94 20.21 -4.80 -2.99
N PRO A 95 21.10 -5.05 -3.97
CA PRO A 95 21.96 -4.00 -4.51
C PRO A 95 21.19 -2.91 -5.26
N VAL A 96 20.03 -3.25 -5.85
CA VAL A 96 19.18 -2.32 -6.60
C VAL A 96 18.16 -1.66 -5.67
N MET A 97 17.74 -2.36 -4.62
CA MET A 97 16.78 -1.86 -3.64
C MET A 97 17.38 -0.85 -2.66
N ALA A 98 18.69 -0.87 -2.38
CA ALA A 98 19.30 0.02 -1.39
C ALA A 98 19.15 1.50 -1.74
N PHE A 99 19.04 2.36 -0.73
CA PHE A 99 19.30 3.79 -0.89
C PHE A 99 20.72 4.02 -1.39
N ARG A 100 20.89 4.99 -2.28
CA ARG A 100 22.21 5.37 -2.78
C ARG A 100 23.07 5.88 -1.63
N GLY A 101 24.29 5.33 -1.53
CA GLY A 101 25.23 5.66 -0.46
C GLY A 101 25.01 4.91 0.85
N VAL A 102 23.96 4.07 0.95
CA VAL A 102 23.70 3.25 2.14
C VAL A 102 23.41 1.81 1.69
N PRO A 103 24.44 0.98 1.43
CA PRO A 103 24.23 -0.39 1.00
C PRO A 103 23.63 -1.25 2.12
N PHE A 104 22.99 -2.36 1.76
CA PHE A 104 22.72 -3.43 2.73
C PHE A 104 24.04 -3.99 3.29
N PRO A 105 24.05 -4.54 4.52
CA PRO A 105 25.23 -5.17 5.09
C PRO A 105 25.87 -6.22 4.15
N PRO A 106 27.20 -6.40 4.18
CA PRO A 106 27.87 -7.45 3.44
C PRO A 106 27.23 -8.83 3.70
N ASN A 107 27.23 -9.70 2.70
CA ASN A 107 26.62 -11.03 2.75
C ASN A 107 25.09 -11.05 2.93
N THR A 108 24.41 -9.91 2.81
CA THR A 108 22.94 -9.90 2.69
C THR A 108 22.53 -10.68 1.44
N HIS A 109 21.59 -11.61 1.59
CA HIS A 109 21.06 -12.39 0.46
C HIS A 109 20.58 -11.45 -0.67
N MET A 110 20.75 -11.86 -1.95
CA MET A 110 20.26 -11.14 -3.13
C MET A 110 18.79 -10.68 -3.00
N PHE A 111 17.86 -11.57 -2.64
CA PHE A 111 16.49 -11.23 -2.24
C PHE A 111 16.33 -11.36 -0.71
N PRO A 112 16.61 -10.29 0.07
CA PRO A 112 16.57 -10.33 1.52
C PRO A 112 15.18 -10.61 2.08
N SER A 113 15.11 -11.07 3.33
CA SER A 113 13.85 -11.21 4.05
C SER A 113 13.30 -9.85 4.49
N ARG A 114 12.00 -9.78 4.81
CA ARG A 114 11.38 -8.59 5.42
C ARG A 114 12.14 -8.03 6.63
N ALA A 115 12.71 -8.92 7.45
CA ALA A 115 13.43 -8.53 8.67
C ALA A 115 14.75 -7.80 8.33
N HIS A 116 15.47 -8.26 7.29
CA HIS A 116 16.67 -7.57 6.82
C HIS A 116 16.33 -6.16 6.29
N VAL A 117 15.22 -6.01 5.57
CA VAL A 117 14.78 -4.69 5.08
C VAL A 117 14.33 -3.78 6.22
N HIS A 118 13.59 -4.31 7.19
CA HIS A 118 13.21 -3.56 8.39
C HIS A 118 14.45 -3.07 9.14
N ASN A 119 15.40 -3.96 9.44
CA ASN A 119 16.67 -3.61 10.10
C ASN A 119 17.48 -2.59 9.29
N TYR A 120 17.49 -2.70 7.96
CA TYR A 120 18.11 -1.71 7.08
C TYR A 120 17.50 -0.31 7.26
N LEU A 121 16.17 -0.20 7.32
CA LEU A 121 15.49 1.09 7.54
C LEU A 121 15.71 1.63 8.96
N GLN A 122 15.74 0.77 9.98
CA GLN A 122 16.11 1.16 11.35
C GLN A 122 17.54 1.74 11.38
N HIS A 123 18.49 1.07 10.74
CA HIS A 123 19.87 1.52 10.64
C HIS A 123 19.99 2.83 9.85
N PHE A 124 19.28 2.95 8.73
CA PHE A 124 19.25 4.16 7.92
C PHE A 124 18.78 5.39 8.71
N ALA A 125 17.75 5.23 9.55
CA ALA A 125 17.23 6.29 10.40
C ALA A 125 18.17 6.64 11.57
N SER A 126 18.73 5.64 12.26
CA SER A 126 19.57 5.86 13.44
C SER A 126 20.97 6.39 13.10
N SER A 127 21.60 5.88 12.03
CA SER A 127 22.94 6.32 11.59
C SER A 127 23.02 7.78 11.16
N GLN A 128 21.87 8.41 10.89
CA GLN A 128 21.74 9.79 10.45
C GLN A 128 20.94 10.64 11.44
N SER A 129 20.80 10.15 12.68
CA SER A 129 20.11 10.83 13.78
C SER A 129 18.76 11.39 13.35
N MET A 130 17.92 10.59 12.68
CA MET A 130 16.60 11.04 12.20
C MET A 130 15.50 10.85 13.24
N LEU A 131 15.75 10.05 14.28
CA LEU A 131 14.72 9.69 15.27
C LEU A 131 14.28 10.88 16.13
N ASP A 132 15.11 11.91 16.24
CA ASP A 132 14.88 13.13 17.02
C ASP A 132 13.76 14.01 16.47
N VAL A 133 13.54 13.99 15.15
CA VAL A 133 12.50 14.77 14.48
C VAL A 133 11.19 13.99 14.30
N ILE A 134 11.13 12.73 14.77
CA ILE A 134 9.97 11.86 14.60
C ILE A 134 9.12 11.82 15.85
N ARG A 135 7.86 12.22 15.70
CA ARG A 135 6.79 12.03 16.68
C ARG A 135 6.15 10.68 16.43
N PHE A 136 6.59 9.67 17.15
CA PHE A 136 6.00 8.32 17.11
C PHE A 136 4.63 8.30 17.77
N ARG A 137 3.86 7.25 17.47
CA ARG A 137 2.49 7.07 17.99
C ARG A 137 1.65 8.33 17.84
N THR A 138 1.86 9.05 16.73
CA THR A 138 1.21 10.32 16.45
C THR A 138 0.61 10.27 15.04
N GLU A 139 -0.71 10.41 14.97
CA GLU A 139 -1.46 10.39 13.71
C GLU A 139 -1.77 11.81 13.26
N VAL A 140 -1.58 12.13 11.97
CA VAL A 140 -2.13 13.37 11.40
C VAL A 140 -3.58 13.14 11.05
N VAL A 141 -4.47 13.91 11.68
CA VAL A 141 -5.92 13.76 11.53
C VAL A 141 -6.53 14.84 10.64
N HIS A 142 -5.86 15.99 10.50
CA HIS A 142 -6.32 17.09 9.65
C HIS A 142 -5.16 17.97 9.19
N ALA A 143 -5.20 18.42 7.95
CA ALA A 143 -4.27 19.40 7.40
C ALA A 143 -5.02 20.32 6.43
N ARG A 144 -4.89 21.63 6.61
CA ARG A 144 -5.57 22.64 5.78
C ARG A 144 -4.69 23.86 5.56
N ARG A 145 -4.94 24.59 4.46
CA ARG A 145 -4.23 25.84 4.19
C ARG A 145 -4.75 26.95 5.12
N VAL A 146 -3.82 27.74 5.66
CA VAL A 146 -4.07 28.99 6.40
C VAL A 146 -3.27 30.12 5.75
N GLN A 147 -3.40 31.39 6.16
CA GLN A 147 -2.70 32.51 5.50
C GLN A 147 -1.18 32.28 5.33
N ASN A 148 -0.51 31.80 6.38
CA ASN A 148 0.96 31.70 6.44
C ASN A 148 1.48 30.25 6.48
N GLY A 149 0.84 29.32 5.77
CA GLY A 149 1.31 27.94 5.63
C GLY A 149 0.18 26.93 5.80
N TRP A 150 0.52 25.75 6.28
CA TRP A 150 -0.38 24.63 6.51
C TRP A 150 -0.56 24.40 8.00
N HIS A 151 -1.81 24.46 8.45
CA HIS A 151 -2.17 24.05 9.80
C HIS A 151 -2.38 22.54 9.82
N VAL A 152 -1.55 21.83 10.58
CA VAL A 152 -1.57 20.37 10.73
C VAL A 152 -2.00 20.03 12.15
N THR A 153 -3.13 19.35 12.26
CA THR A 153 -3.63 18.77 13.51
C THR A 153 -3.17 17.33 13.60
N SER A 154 -2.48 17.01 14.70
CA SER A 154 -2.00 15.66 14.98
C SER A 154 -2.49 15.17 16.34
N ARG A 155 -2.79 13.88 16.44
CA ARG A 155 -3.31 13.22 17.63
C ARG A 155 -2.30 12.22 18.19
N SER A 156 -1.95 12.37 19.46
CA SER A 156 -1.19 11.37 20.20
C SER A 156 -2.05 10.13 20.44
N LEU A 157 -1.57 8.95 20.05
CA LEU A 157 -2.29 7.69 20.28
C LEU A 157 -2.18 7.19 21.72
N ASP A 158 -1.23 7.72 22.50
CA ASP A 158 -1.08 7.41 23.91
C ASP A 158 -1.99 8.26 24.79
N GLU A 159 -1.98 9.57 24.56
CA GLU A 159 -2.72 10.53 25.38
C GLU A 159 -4.11 10.84 24.84
N GLN A 160 -4.38 10.50 23.56
CA GLN A 160 -5.57 10.92 22.81
C GLN A 160 -5.73 12.45 22.74
N SER A 161 -4.66 13.18 23.00
CA SER A 161 -4.58 14.64 22.91
C SER A 161 -4.30 15.08 21.47
N GLU A 162 -4.91 16.19 21.07
CA GLU A 162 -4.64 16.83 19.78
C GLU A 162 -3.71 18.03 19.94
N SER A 163 -2.81 18.19 18.98
CA SER A 163 -1.88 19.30 18.87
C SER A 163 -1.96 19.92 17.49
N ASN A 164 -1.70 21.23 17.43
CA ASN A 164 -1.79 22.00 16.21
C ASN A 164 -0.47 22.71 15.95
N ASP A 165 0.10 22.48 14.77
CA ASP A 165 1.34 23.10 14.31
C ASP A 165 1.13 23.74 12.93
N VAL A 166 1.90 24.80 12.63
CA VAL A 166 1.88 25.46 11.32
C VAL A 166 3.20 25.24 10.60
N PHE A 167 3.15 24.72 9.38
CA PHE A 167 4.31 24.39 8.55
C PHE A 167 4.29 25.18 7.24
N ASP A 168 5.47 25.49 6.70
CA ASP A 168 5.58 26.13 5.40
C ASP A 168 5.25 25.17 4.26
N ALA A 169 5.54 23.88 4.44
CA ALA A 169 5.32 22.82 3.45
C ALA A 169 5.00 21.46 4.09
N ILE A 170 4.24 20.64 3.36
CA ILE A 170 3.91 19.26 3.73
C ILE A 170 4.48 18.30 2.68
N LEU A 171 5.22 17.30 3.13
CA LEU A 171 5.64 16.14 2.34
C LEU A 171 4.84 14.92 2.80
N VAL A 172 3.94 14.44 1.94
CA VAL A 172 3.10 13.27 2.21
C VAL A 172 3.86 12.00 1.82
N ALA A 173 4.17 11.19 2.83
CA ALA A 173 4.96 9.97 2.72
C ALA A 173 4.28 8.78 3.42
N ASN A 174 2.94 8.81 3.50
CA ASN A 174 2.12 7.86 4.27
C ASN A 174 1.97 6.48 3.59
N GLY A 175 2.45 6.35 2.35
CA GLY A 175 2.44 5.12 1.58
C GLY A 175 1.09 4.81 0.93
N ASN A 176 1.08 3.77 0.10
CA ASN A 176 -0.07 3.35 -0.71
C ASN A 176 -0.60 1.97 -0.34
N CYS A 177 -0.12 1.35 0.74
CA CYS A 177 -0.55 0.03 1.22
C CYS A 177 -1.29 0.12 2.58
N ALA A 178 -2.12 1.14 2.77
CA ALA A 178 -2.77 1.43 4.06
C ALA A 178 -4.30 1.26 4.06
N THR A 179 -4.96 1.39 2.91
CA THR A 179 -6.41 1.22 2.78
C THR A 179 -6.71 0.05 1.83
N PRO A 180 -6.93 -1.16 2.36
CA PRO A 180 -7.28 -2.35 1.59
C PRO A 180 -8.46 -2.12 0.65
N HIS A 181 -8.34 -2.53 -0.60
CA HIS A 181 -9.41 -2.39 -1.59
C HIS A 181 -10.22 -3.68 -1.71
N ILE A 182 -11.55 -3.57 -1.60
CA ILE A 182 -12.49 -4.67 -1.85
C ILE A 182 -13.41 -4.27 -3.01
N PRO A 183 -13.41 -5.00 -4.14
CA PRO A 183 -14.25 -4.66 -5.28
C PRO A 183 -15.73 -4.89 -4.95
N SER A 184 -16.59 -4.08 -5.54
CA SER A 184 -18.04 -4.31 -5.48
C SER A 184 -18.39 -5.57 -6.28
N VAL A 185 -18.96 -6.56 -5.58
CA VAL A 185 -19.44 -7.81 -6.18
C VAL A 185 -20.94 -7.94 -5.89
N PRO A 186 -21.81 -8.05 -6.90
CA PRO A 186 -23.24 -8.27 -6.68
C PRO A 186 -23.48 -9.56 -5.88
N GLY A 187 -24.32 -9.47 -4.85
CA GLY A 187 -24.67 -10.60 -3.96
C GLY A 187 -23.56 -11.00 -2.98
N LEU A 188 -22.53 -10.17 -2.76
CA LEU A 188 -21.43 -10.50 -1.84
C LEU A 188 -21.90 -10.83 -0.41
N ASP A 189 -23.04 -10.30 0.01
CA ASP A 189 -23.73 -10.58 1.27
C ASP A 189 -24.34 -11.99 1.35
N HIS A 190 -24.56 -12.66 0.21
CA HIS A 190 -24.95 -14.07 0.16
C HIS A 190 -23.77 -15.02 0.42
N PHE A 191 -22.52 -14.55 0.32
CA PHE A 191 -21.36 -15.39 0.54
C PHE A 191 -21.26 -15.85 2.00
N ARG A 192 -21.23 -17.17 2.22
CA ARG A 192 -21.25 -17.77 3.56
C ARG A 192 -19.87 -18.10 4.12
N GLY A 193 -18.85 -18.15 3.26
CA GLY A 193 -17.47 -18.38 3.67
C GLY A 193 -16.86 -17.16 4.36
N ARG A 194 -15.64 -17.35 4.89
CA ARG A 194 -14.86 -16.26 5.44
C ARG A 194 -14.30 -15.40 4.33
N GLN A 195 -14.05 -14.13 4.62
CA GLN A 195 -13.37 -13.23 3.72
C GLN A 195 -12.19 -12.59 4.44
N MET A 196 -11.10 -12.33 3.69
CA MET A 196 -9.99 -11.53 4.18
C MET A 196 -9.35 -10.75 3.04
N HIS A 197 -8.74 -9.61 3.35
CA HIS A 197 -7.81 -8.98 2.43
C HIS A 197 -6.40 -9.55 2.61
N SER A 198 -5.62 -9.58 1.52
CA SER A 198 -4.20 -9.99 1.52
C SER A 198 -3.32 -9.29 2.55
N ALA A 199 -3.72 -8.11 3.06
CA ALA A 199 -3.01 -7.42 4.14
C ALA A 199 -3.05 -8.17 5.49
N TRP A 200 -4.03 -9.05 5.69
CA TRP A 200 -4.15 -9.92 6.88
C TRP A 200 -3.47 -11.28 6.71
N TYR A 201 -3.04 -11.61 5.49
CA TYR A 201 -2.30 -12.84 5.26
C TYR A 201 -1.00 -12.83 6.08
N ARG A 202 -0.64 -13.96 6.70
CA ARG A 202 0.58 -14.11 7.48
C ARG A 202 1.39 -15.32 7.06
N TYR A 203 0.75 -16.47 6.99
CA TYR A 203 1.30 -17.70 6.45
C TYR A 203 0.14 -18.70 6.34
N PRO A 204 0.27 -19.76 5.53
CA PRO A 204 -0.87 -20.61 5.13
C PRO A 204 -1.68 -21.20 6.30
N ASP A 205 -1.00 -21.63 7.36
CA ASP A 205 -1.60 -22.37 8.48
C ASP A 205 -2.61 -21.54 9.27
N THR A 206 -2.51 -20.21 9.18
CA THR A 206 -3.43 -19.30 9.89
C THR A 206 -4.82 -19.21 9.24
N LEU A 207 -4.96 -19.73 8.01
CA LEU A 207 -6.18 -19.58 7.24
C LEU A 207 -7.31 -20.49 7.75
N ASN A 208 -6.98 -21.70 8.23
CA ASN A 208 -7.97 -22.71 8.63
C ASN A 208 -9.06 -22.92 7.58
N ALA A 209 -8.66 -23.06 6.31
CA ALA A 209 -9.53 -23.20 5.15
C ALA A 209 -8.96 -24.25 4.18
N ARG A 210 -9.83 -25.02 3.51
CA ARG A 210 -9.44 -26.06 2.54
C ARG A 210 -9.72 -25.62 1.11
N ARG A 211 -10.81 -24.91 0.87
CA ARG A 211 -11.21 -24.40 -0.46
C ARG A 211 -11.06 -22.88 -0.46
N ILE A 212 -10.01 -22.38 -1.10
CA ILE A 212 -9.61 -20.98 -1.01
C ILE A 212 -9.68 -20.35 -2.41
N LEU A 213 -10.40 -19.24 -2.54
CA LEU A 213 -10.40 -18.41 -3.74
C LEU A 213 -9.57 -17.15 -3.50
N ILE A 214 -8.50 -16.98 -4.29
CA ILE A 214 -7.71 -15.75 -4.33
C ILE A 214 -8.22 -14.87 -5.46
N VAL A 215 -8.69 -13.67 -5.14
CA VAL A 215 -9.13 -12.68 -6.14
C VAL A 215 -7.99 -11.71 -6.40
N GLY A 216 -7.39 -11.79 -7.58
CA GLY A 216 -6.25 -10.97 -7.98
C GLY A 216 -5.02 -11.81 -8.34
N SER A 217 -4.36 -11.44 -9.44
CA SER A 217 -3.25 -12.18 -10.02
C SER A 217 -1.93 -11.40 -10.11
N ASN A 218 -1.86 -10.24 -9.47
CA ASN A 218 -0.62 -9.48 -9.32
C ASN A 218 0.31 -10.12 -8.27
N SER A 219 1.32 -9.37 -7.80
CA SER A 219 2.36 -9.87 -6.88
C SER A 219 1.78 -10.58 -5.66
N SER A 220 0.90 -9.94 -4.88
CA SER A 220 0.34 -10.54 -3.65
C SER A 220 -0.45 -11.81 -3.91
N GLY A 221 -1.38 -11.80 -4.87
CA GLY A 221 -2.23 -12.96 -5.15
C GLY A 221 -1.42 -14.14 -5.69
N SER A 222 -0.50 -13.90 -6.60
CA SER A 222 0.39 -14.94 -7.16
C SER A 222 1.32 -15.53 -6.11
N ASP A 223 1.77 -14.73 -5.16
CA ASP A 223 2.67 -15.19 -4.10
C ASP A 223 1.94 -16.01 -3.04
N ILE A 224 0.74 -15.57 -2.64
CA ILE A 224 -0.13 -16.34 -1.75
C ILE A 224 -0.51 -17.67 -2.42
N ALA A 225 -0.90 -17.66 -3.71
CA ALA A 225 -1.23 -18.89 -4.44
C ALA A 225 -0.06 -19.88 -4.46
N ARG A 226 1.16 -19.38 -4.71
CA ARG A 226 2.39 -20.19 -4.66
C ARG A 226 2.62 -20.79 -3.27
N GLU A 227 2.45 -20.02 -2.20
CA GLU A 227 2.62 -20.52 -0.83
C GLU A 227 1.59 -21.59 -0.45
N LEU A 228 0.31 -21.38 -0.79
CA LEU A 228 -0.75 -22.33 -0.51
C LEU A 228 -0.58 -23.66 -1.27
N CYS A 229 -0.04 -23.62 -2.49
CA CYS A 229 0.20 -24.80 -3.30
C CYS A 229 1.56 -25.48 -3.06
N GLY A 230 2.32 -25.04 -2.05
CA GLY A 230 3.60 -25.66 -1.66
C GLY A 230 4.79 -25.28 -2.54
N GLY A 231 4.65 -24.28 -3.42
CA GLY A 231 5.73 -23.77 -4.27
C GLY A 231 6.72 -22.83 -3.57
N ALA A 232 6.65 -22.70 -2.23
CA ALA A 232 7.41 -21.70 -1.51
C ALA A 232 8.86 -22.15 -1.26
N VAL A 233 9.83 -21.38 -1.77
CA VAL A 233 11.26 -21.44 -1.40
C VAL A 233 11.52 -20.67 -0.08
N ARG A 234 10.49 -20.48 0.74
CA ARG A 234 10.51 -19.60 1.91
C ARG A 234 10.42 -20.46 3.16
N GLN A 235 11.27 -20.15 4.13
CA GLN A 235 11.25 -20.80 5.43
C GLN A 235 10.45 -19.93 6.39
N TRP A 236 9.44 -20.53 7.00
CA TRP A 236 8.77 -20.04 8.20
C TRP A 236 8.62 -21.20 9.17
N ARG A 237 8.22 -20.91 10.42
CA ARG A 237 8.25 -21.88 11.52
C ARG A 237 7.59 -23.23 11.19
N THR A 238 6.52 -23.24 10.40
CA THR A 238 5.70 -24.43 10.12
C THR A 238 5.68 -24.80 8.63
N SER A 239 6.62 -24.28 7.82
CA SER A 239 6.60 -24.46 6.36
C SER A 239 6.68 -25.93 5.92
N GLU A 240 7.44 -26.76 6.63
CA GLU A 240 7.54 -28.19 6.32
C GLU A 240 6.26 -28.96 6.64
N GLU A 241 5.61 -28.64 7.76
CA GLU A 241 4.34 -29.25 8.15
C GLU A 241 3.25 -28.88 7.14
N TRP A 242 3.19 -27.59 6.76
CA TRP A 242 2.29 -27.13 5.72
C TRP A 242 2.51 -27.85 4.39
N GLN A 243 3.76 -28.00 3.94
CA GLN A 243 4.05 -28.70 2.68
C GLN A 243 3.44 -30.10 2.66
N ARG A 244 3.54 -30.84 3.77
CA ARG A 244 2.95 -32.19 3.93
C ARG A 244 1.43 -32.17 3.98
N SER A 245 0.80 -31.16 4.60
CA SER A 245 -0.66 -31.09 4.73
C SER A 245 -1.36 -30.40 3.57
N SER A 246 -0.62 -29.64 2.75
CA SER A 246 -1.18 -28.76 1.72
C SER A 246 -1.95 -29.53 0.66
N GLU A 247 -1.71 -30.83 0.46
CA GLU A 247 -2.39 -31.66 -0.54
C GLU A 247 -3.92 -31.65 -0.40
N ASN A 248 -4.43 -31.43 0.81
CA ASN A 248 -5.86 -31.35 1.10
C ASN A 248 -6.46 -29.95 0.87
N VAL A 249 -5.69 -29.01 0.32
CA VAL A 249 -6.11 -27.64 0.03
C VAL A 249 -6.27 -27.43 -1.46
N THR A 250 -7.46 -27.02 -1.86
CA THR A 250 -7.81 -26.61 -3.22
C THR A 250 -7.72 -25.09 -3.31
N VAL A 251 -6.88 -24.61 -4.23
CA VAL A 251 -6.63 -23.19 -4.42
C VAL A 251 -7.16 -22.76 -5.78
N TYR A 252 -8.07 -21.80 -5.79
CA TYR A 252 -8.55 -21.12 -6.97
C TYR A 252 -7.92 -19.74 -7.05
N GLN A 253 -7.55 -19.29 -8.25
CA GLN A 253 -7.05 -17.94 -8.47
C GLN A 253 -7.81 -17.27 -9.61
N SER A 254 -8.45 -16.14 -9.31
CA SER A 254 -9.21 -15.36 -10.29
C SER A 254 -8.28 -14.45 -11.08
N TYR A 255 -8.32 -14.56 -12.40
CA TYR A 255 -7.60 -13.71 -13.34
C TYR A 255 -8.57 -12.72 -13.98
N HIS A 256 -8.16 -11.46 -14.09
CA HIS A 256 -8.99 -10.43 -14.71
C HIS A 256 -9.27 -10.75 -16.20
N ASP A 257 -8.25 -11.21 -16.92
CA ASP A 257 -8.34 -11.61 -18.32
C ASP A 257 -7.70 -12.99 -18.48
N LEU A 258 -8.52 -14.01 -18.75
CA LEU A 258 -8.05 -15.39 -18.93
C LEU A 258 -7.18 -15.56 -20.16
N ALA A 259 -7.34 -14.71 -21.18
CA ALA A 259 -6.51 -14.74 -22.39
C ALA A 259 -5.16 -14.05 -22.20
N LYS A 260 -5.02 -13.21 -21.15
CA LYS A 260 -3.78 -12.51 -20.80
C LYS A 260 -3.36 -12.85 -19.36
N PRO A 261 -2.78 -14.05 -19.15
CA PRO A 261 -2.30 -14.44 -17.82
C PRO A 261 -1.26 -13.44 -17.30
N PRO A 262 -1.09 -13.35 -15.96
CA PRO A 262 -0.05 -12.53 -15.37
C PRO A 262 1.32 -12.96 -15.91
N LYS A 263 2.27 -12.01 -15.96
CA LYS A 263 3.67 -12.31 -16.28
C LYS A 263 4.31 -13.02 -15.08
N SER A 264 4.11 -14.32 -14.99
CA SER A 264 4.71 -15.22 -13.99
C SER A 264 5.73 -16.16 -14.63
N ASP A 265 6.60 -16.74 -13.81
CA ASP A 265 7.60 -17.73 -14.27
C ASP A 265 6.95 -19.00 -14.85
N TYR A 266 5.72 -19.32 -14.40
CA TYR A 266 4.96 -20.51 -14.78
C TYR A 266 3.48 -20.16 -14.96
N ASP A 267 2.81 -20.78 -15.94
CA ASP A 267 1.35 -20.74 -16.09
C ASP A 267 0.75 -22.03 -15.46
N PRO A 268 -0.14 -21.94 -14.46
CA PRO A 268 -0.79 -23.11 -13.87
C PRO A 268 -1.50 -24.03 -14.87
N ARG A 269 -1.91 -23.51 -16.03
CA ARG A 269 -2.62 -24.24 -17.07
C ARG A 269 -1.69 -24.96 -18.05
N ASP A 270 -0.39 -24.64 -18.02
CA ASP A 270 0.61 -25.30 -18.85
C ASP A 270 1.01 -26.66 -18.21
N PRO A 271 0.84 -27.80 -18.92
CA PRO A 271 1.29 -29.10 -18.44
C PRO A 271 2.78 -29.18 -18.09
N ALA A 272 3.62 -28.34 -18.70
CA ALA A 272 5.06 -28.26 -18.44
C ALA A 272 5.41 -27.52 -17.14
N SER A 273 4.48 -26.78 -16.54
CA SER A 273 4.70 -26.07 -15.28
C SER A 273 4.96 -27.03 -14.12
N PRO A 274 5.72 -26.64 -13.08
CA PRO A 274 5.99 -27.48 -11.92
C PRO A 274 4.72 -28.00 -11.22
N ALA A 275 4.83 -29.14 -10.55
CA ALA A 275 3.69 -29.81 -9.91
C ALA A 275 2.92 -28.89 -8.94
N TRP A 276 3.63 -28.08 -8.15
CA TRP A 276 2.99 -27.11 -7.25
C TRP A 276 2.16 -26.07 -8.00
N CYS A 277 2.62 -25.62 -9.18
CA CYS A 277 1.97 -24.55 -9.95
C CYS A 277 0.67 -25.07 -10.58
N ARG A 278 0.68 -26.30 -11.09
CA ARG A 278 -0.50 -26.95 -11.68
C ARG A 278 -1.62 -27.25 -10.67
N ARG A 279 -1.37 -27.09 -9.37
CA ARG A 279 -2.41 -27.17 -8.33
C ARG A 279 -3.26 -25.91 -8.21
N ILE A 280 -2.88 -24.82 -8.89
CA ILE A 280 -3.63 -23.57 -8.88
C ILE A 280 -4.72 -23.65 -9.97
N HIS A 281 -5.98 -23.66 -9.54
CA HIS A 281 -7.12 -23.67 -10.46
C HIS A 281 -7.46 -22.24 -10.90
N VAL A 282 -7.13 -21.91 -12.14
CA VAL A 282 -7.42 -20.58 -12.70
C VAL A 282 -8.90 -20.45 -13.03
N VAL A 283 -9.53 -19.36 -12.56
CA VAL A 283 -10.93 -19.01 -12.85
C VAL A 283 -11.03 -17.58 -13.36
N GLY A 284 -12.14 -17.25 -14.02
CA GLY A 284 -12.40 -15.88 -14.48
C GLY A 284 -12.70 -14.89 -13.35
N PRO A 285 -13.03 -13.63 -13.68
CA PRO A 285 -13.59 -12.66 -12.75
C PRO A 285 -14.94 -13.13 -12.18
N ILE A 286 -15.18 -12.85 -10.89
CA ILE A 286 -16.50 -13.06 -10.29
C ILE A 286 -17.49 -12.08 -10.93
N GLN A 287 -18.57 -12.60 -11.49
CA GLN A 287 -19.67 -11.80 -12.04
C GLN A 287 -20.67 -11.42 -10.94
N HIS A 288 -21.08 -12.40 -10.12
CA HIS A 288 -21.95 -12.21 -8.96
C HIS A 288 -21.87 -13.44 -8.03
N ILE A 289 -22.48 -13.33 -6.86
CA ILE A 289 -22.74 -14.45 -5.95
C ILE A 289 -24.25 -14.62 -5.85
N ASP A 290 -24.74 -15.83 -6.13
CA ASP A 290 -26.17 -16.09 -6.13
C ASP A 290 -26.76 -16.23 -4.72
N GLU A 291 -28.08 -16.37 -4.62
CA GLU A 291 -28.81 -16.44 -3.36
C GLU A 291 -28.42 -17.65 -2.49
N GLN A 292 -27.85 -18.69 -3.11
CA GLN A 292 -27.34 -19.88 -2.41
C GLN A 292 -25.90 -19.69 -1.91
N GLY A 293 -25.25 -18.57 -2.27
CA GLY A 293 -23.88 -18.26 -1.90
C GLY A 293 -22.84 -18.83 -2.86
N ALA A 294 -23.24 -19.33 -4.03
CA ALA A 294 -22.32 -19.83 -5.04
C ALA A 294 -21.71 -18.68 -5.85
N LEU A 295 -20.40 -18.77 -6.12
CA LEU A 295 -19.66 -17.81 -6.93
C LEU A 295 -19.90 -18.10 -8.41
N VAL A 296 -20.45 -17.14 -9.15
CA VAL A 296 -20.66 -17.23 -10.60
C VAL A 296 -19.65 -16.35 -11.30
N PHE A 297 -18.88 -16.93 -12.22
CA PHE A 297 -17.81 -16.26 -12.95
C PHE A 297 -18.28 -15.76 -14.32
N SER A 298 -17.53 -14.83 -14.91
CA SER A 298 -17.91 -14.18 -16.18
C SER A 298 -18.03 -15.14 -17.38
N ASP A 299 -17.40 -16.32 -17.31
CA ASP A 299 -17.49 -17.38 -18.31
C ASP A 299 -18.66 -18.36 -18.05
N GLY A 300 -19.46 -18.10 -17.02
CA GLY A 300 -20.59 -18.94 -16.60
C GLY A 300 -20.18 -20.09 -15.67
N ALA A 301 -18.89 -20.27 -15.37
CA ALA A 301 -18.46 -21.26 -14.39
C ALA A 301 -19.03 -20.93 -13.00
N ARG A 302 -19.19 -21.97 -12.18
CA ARG A 302 -19.75 -21.86 -10.82
C ARG A 302 -18.86 -22.56 -9.82
N LEU A 303 -18.60 -21.92 -8.67
CA LEU A 303 -17.92 -22.54 -7.54
C LEU A 303 -18.78 -22.46 -6.28
N GLU A 304 -19.00 -23.62 -5.68
CA GLU A 304 -19.72 -23.81 -4.43
C GLU A 304 -18.73 -24.18 -3.31
N ASP A 305 -19.18 -24.05 -2.06
CA ASP A 305 -18.44 -24.46 -0.86
C ASP A 305 -17.03 -23.86 -0.76
N ILE A 306 -16.86 -22.58 -1.10
CA ILE A 306 -15.59 -21.87 -0.89
C ILE A 306 -15.51 -21.43 0.57
N ASP A 307 -14.54 -21.96 1.31
CA ASP A 307 -14.33 -21.66 2.73
C ASP A 307 -13.86 -20.23 2.96
N LEU A 308 -13.02 -19.73 2.04
CA LEU A 308 -12.32 -18.47 2.18
C LEU A 308 -12.12 -17.74 0.85
N ILE A 309 -12.51 -16.48 0.80
CA ILE A 309 -12.05 -15.53 -0.24
C ILE A 309 -10.88 -14.70 0.32
N ILE A 310 -9.76 -14.70 -0.39
CA ILE A 310 -8.63 -13.79 -0.16
C ILE A 310 -8.66 -12.71 -1.24
N TRP A 311 -9.03 -11.49 -0.86
CA TRP A 311 -8.97 -10.32 -1.71
C TRP A 311 -7.52 -9.83 -1.83
N ALA A 312 -6.88 -10.16 -2.95
CA ALA A 312 -5.54 -9.69 -3.34
C ALA A 312 -5.66 -8.55 -4.37
N THR A 313 -6.59 -7.64 -4.10
CA THR A 313 -7.10 -6.59 -5.00
C THR A 313 -6.47 -5.22 -4.80
N GLY A 314 -5.35 -5.18 -4.06
CA GLY A 314 -4.54 -3.98 -3.88
C GLY A 314 -5.08 -3.04 -2.82
N PHE A 315 -4.73 -1.77 -2.94
CA PHE A 315 -4.98 -0.76 -1.93
C PHE A 315 -5.34 0.57 -2.58
N LEU A 316 -5.99 1.42 -1.80
CA LEU A 316 -6.44 2.75 -2.17
C LEU A 316 -5.49 3.80 -1.62
N HIS A 317 -5.40 4.92 -2.32
CA HIS A 317 -4.81 6.12 -1.74
C HIS A 317 -5.73 6.66 -0.65
N ASN A 318 -5.17 6.94 0.52
CA ASN A 318 -5.88 7.54 1.63
C ASN A 318 -5.15 8.81 2.05
N VAL A 319 -5.81 9.93 1.80
CA VAL A 319 -5.36 11.27 2.17
C VAL A 319 -6.46 11.99 2.94
N SER A 320 -7.24 11.24 3.74
CA SER A 320 -8.43 11.71 4.46
C SER A 320 -8.17 12.87 5.44
N PHE A 321 -6.92 13.09 5.84
CA PHE A 321 -6.52 14.28 6.59
C PHE A 321 -6.60 15.58 5.77
N PHE A 322 -6.73 15.52 4.44
CA PHE A 322 -7.12 16.64 3.58
C PHE A 322 -8.63 16.57 3.30
N GLN A 323 -9.41 17.42 3.95
CA GLN A 323 -10.87 17.39 3.77
C GLN A 323 -11.26 18.08 2.47
N ALA A 324 -12.21 17.48 1.74
CA ALA A 324 -12.67 18.00 0.45
C ALA A 324 -13.28 19.41 0.53
N ASN A 325 -13.80 19.82 1.69
CA ASN A 325 -14.41 21.13 1.89
C ASN A 325 -13.41 22.23 2.26
N ASP A 326 -12.17 21.88 2.59
CA ASP A 326 -11.14 22.87 2.92
C ASP A 326 -10.51 23.45 1.67
N GLU A 327 -10.10 24.72 1.75
CA GLU A 327 -9.19 25.27 0.75
C GLU A 327 -7.80 24.60 0.86
N PRO A 328 -7.13 24.32 -0.28
CA PRO A 328 -7.55 24.53 -1.67
C PRO A 328 -8.33 23.35 -2.30
N PHE A 329 -8.63 22.30 -1.55
CA PHE A 329 -9.22 21.05 -2.06
C PHE A 329 -10.68 21.18 -2.51
N CYS A 330 -11.42 22.15 -1.95
CA CYS A 330 -12.78 22.45 -2.40
C CYS A 330 -12.87 22.95 -3.84
N GLN A 331 -11.77 23.49 -4.39
CA GLN A 331 -11.68 23.94 -5.78
C GLN A 331 -10.89 22.96 -6.66
N ALA A 332 -9.91 22.25 -6.09
CA ALA A 332 -9.06 21.30 -6.81
C ALA A 332 -8.85 20.02 -5.96
N PRO A 333 -9.85 19.12 -5.92
CA PRO A 333 -9.85 18.01 -4.98
C PRO A 333 -8.81 16.94 -5.32
N LEU A 334 -8.01 16.50 -4.35
CA LEU A 334 -7.03 15.42 -4.54
C LEU A 334 -7.66 14.08 -4.94
N ILE A 335 -8.93 13.87 -4.57
CA ILE A 335 -9.74 12.71 -4.91
C ILE A 335 -10.96 13.20 -5.69
N VAL A 336 -11.12 12.75 -6.93
CA VAL A 336 -12.28 13.08 -7.78
C VAL A 336 -13.19 11.87 -7.86
N HIS A 337 -14.45 12.05 -7.46
CA HIS A 337 -15.50 11.04 -7.54
C HIS A 337 -16.18 11.11 -8.91
N ASN A 338 -16.11 10.03 -9.70
CA ASN A 338 -16.75 9.96 -11.02
C ASN A 338 -18.11 9.26 -10.90
N HIS A 339 -19.20 10.03 -10.81
CA HIS A 339 -20.55 9.48 -10.67
C HIS A 339 -21.14 8.85 -11.96
N GLN A 340 -20.41 8.76 -13.08
CA GLN A 340 -20.97 8.40 -14.40
C GLN A 340 -20.66 6.98 -14.92
N THR A 341 -19.84 6.16 -14.27
CA THR A 341 -19.54 4.79 -14.74
C THR A 341 -20.36 3.75 -13.97
N SER A 342 -21.66 3.69 -14.25
CA SER A 342 -22.60 2.69 -13.71
C SER A 342 -22.94 1.58 -14.71
N THR A 343 -22.05 1.25 -15.65
CA THR A 343 -22.25 0.14 -16.59
C THR A 343 -20.92 -0.53 -16.91
N ALA A 344 -20.77 -1.78 -16.46
CA ALA A 344 -19.63 -2.69 -16.64
C ALA A 344 -18.34 -2.33 -15.87
N ALA A 345 -17.99 -3.20 -14.92
CA ALA A 345 -16.70 -3.38 -14.23
C ALA A 345 -15.60 -2.36 -14.59
N THR A 346 -15.50 -1.28 -13.82
CA THR A 346 -14.22 -0.60 -13.58
C THR A 346 -14.23 -0.08 -12.15
N ILE A 347 -13.34 -0.65 -11.34
CA ILE A 347 -13.05 -0.28 -9.97
C ILE A 347 -12.60 1.19 -9.97
N ALA A 348 -13.37 2.09 -9.36
CA ALA A 348 -13.01 3.50 -9.21
C ALA A 348 -13.20 3.96 -7.76
N SER A 349 -12.41 3.39 -6.86
CA SER A 349 -11.73 4.19 -5.83
C SER A 349 -10.72 5.14 -6.47
N ALA A 350 -10.23 6.15 -5.74
CA ALA A 350 -9.09 6.96 -6.13
C ALA A 350 -7.80 6.12 -6.27
N ASP A 351 -7.69 5.38 -7.36
CA ASP A 351 -6.48 4.68 -7.80
C ASP A 351 -5.39 5.67 -8.20
N THR A 352 -5.76 6.95 -8.31
CA THR A 352 -4.92 8.08 -8.72
C THR A 352 -5.30 9.31 -7.91
N LEU A 353 -4.30 10.06 -7.46
CA LEU A 353 -4.49 11.39 -6.89
C LEU A 353 -4.50 12.43 -8.02
N HIS A 354 -5.42 13.38 -7.93
CA HIS A 354 -5.67 14.39 -8.96
C HIS A 354 -4.96 15.71 -8.66
N HIS A 355 -4.92 16.59 -9.67
CA HIS A 355 -4.30 17.92 -9.61
C HIS A 355 -2.83 17.93 -9.18
N LEU A 356 -2.12 16.82 -9.37
CA LEU A 356 -0.66 16.79 -9.25
C LEU A 356 0.02 17.26 -10.54
N ASP A 357 1.27 17.68 -10.43
CA ASP A 357 2.13 17.98 -11.57
C ASP A 357 2.37 16.72 -12.43
N ASP A 358 2.99 16.92 -13.60
CA ASP A 358 3.16 15.84 -14.58
C ASP A 358 4.11 14.72 -14.08
N TRP A 359 4.77 14.97 -12.95
CA TRP A 359 5.70 14.07 -12.27
C TRP A 359 5.05 13.33 -11.08
N MET A 360 3.76 13.59 -10.81
CA MET A 360 3.00 13.03 -9.67
C MET A 360 3.68 13.32 -8.32
N MET A 361 4.22 14.52 -8.15
CA MET A 361 4.93 14.94 -6.95
C MET A 361 4.26 16.15 -6.29
N PHE A 362 4.06 17.24 -7.01
CA PHE A 362 3.59 18.50 -6.40
C PHE A 362 2.12 18.72 -6.67
N TYR A 363 1.39 19.19 -5.67
CA TYR A 363 0.02 19.63 -5.84
C TYR A 363 0.00 20.96 -6.63
N LYS A 364 -0.58 20.95 -7.83
CA LYS A 364 -0.51 22.06 -8.79
C LYS A 364 -0.99 23.41 -8.23
N PRO A 365 -2.11 23.48 -7.48
CA PRO A 365 -2.59 24.75 -6.93
C PRO A 365 -1.68 25.33 -5.85
N ASP A 366 -0.97 24.50 -5.10
CA ASP A 366 -0.01 24.95 -4.09
C ASP A 366 1.17 23.95 -3.97
N PRO A 367 2.30 24.23 -4.63
CA PRO A 367 3.48 23.36 -4.64
C PRO A 367 4.18 23.21 -3.28
N SER A 368 3.74 23.91 -2.23
CA SER A 368 4.21 23.64 -0.86
C SER A 368 3.65 22.32 -0.30
N LEU A 369 2.66 21.72 -0.97
CA LEU A 369 2.20 20.35 -0.73
C LEU A 369 2.78 19.40 -1.80
N CYS A 370 3.51 18.37 -1.37
CA CYS A 370 4.01 17.35 -2.28
C CYS A 370 3.85 15.92 -1.72
N PHE A 371 3.90 14.95 -2.62
CA PHE A 371 3.72 13.52 -2.38
C PHE A 371 4.97 12.76 -2.82
N ILE A 372 5.43 11.83 -1.99
CA ILE A 372 6.62 11.02 -2.24
C ILE A 372 6.22 9.54 -2.28
N GLY A 373 6.58 8.86 -3.36
CA GLY A 373 6.38 7.41 -3.50
C GLY A 373 5.02 6.98 -4.06
N LEU A 374 4.33 7.83 -4.83
CA LEU A 374 3.10 7.46 -5.53
C LEU A 374 3.28 6.46 -6.69
N PRO A 375 4.33 6.53 -7.54
CA PRO A 375 4.46 5.66 -8.70
C PRO A 375 4.45 4.16 -8.35
N LYS A 376 3.70 3.37 -9.13
CA LYS A 376 3.60 1.91 -9.02
C LYS A 376 4.58 1.24 -10.01
N HIS A 377 4.93 -0.04 -9.79
CA HIS A 377 5.85 -0.82 -10.62
C HIS A 377 7.28 -0.24 -10.72
N VAL A 378 7.83 0.17 -9.58
CA VAL A 378 9.14 0.82 -9.46
C VAL A 378 10.03 0.07 -8.46
N VAL A 379 11.31 0.45 -8.39
CA VAL A 379 12.15 0.11 -7.24
C VAL A 379 12.01 1.22 -6.17
N PRO A 380 11.36 0.95 -5.03
CA PRO A 380 10.86 2.04 -4.18
C PRO A 380 11.93 2.95 -3.57
N PHE A 381 12.98 2.41 -2.93
CA PHE A 381 13.88 3.23 -2.13
C PHE A 381 14.72 4.24 -2.96
N PRO A 382 15.36 3.84 -4.07
CA PRO A 382 16.05 4.79 -4.95
C PRO A 382 15.11 5.86 -5.51
N LEU A 383 13.88 5.49 -5.89
CA LEU A 383 12.90 6.43 -6.40
C LEU A 383 12.52 7.46 -5.35
N VAL A 384 12.12 7.03 -4.14
CA VAL A 384 11.69 7.97 -3.10
C VAL A 384 12.85 8.84 -2.62
N GLN A 385 14.10 8.36 -2.67
CA GLN A 385 15.29 9.17 -2.42
C GLN A 385 15.48 10.26 -3.48
N LEU A 386 15.29 9.91 -4.76
CA LEU A 386 15.36 10.87 -5.86
C LEU A 386 14.23 11.91 -5.78
N GLN A 387 12.98 11.48 -5.59
CA GLN A 387 11.83 12.36 -5.41
C GLN A 387 12.03 13.29 -4.21
N SER A 388 12.52 12.76 -3.08
CA SER A 388 12.82 13.55 -1.88
C SER A 388 13.88 14.63 -2.14
N ARG A 389 14.89 14.31 -2.95
CA ARG A 389 15.93 15.27 -3.33
C ARG A 389 15.36 16.40 -4.18
N ILE A 390 14.56 16.06 -5.18
CA ILE A 390 13.87 17.05 -6.01
C ILE A 390 12.95 17.93 -5.14
N ALA A 391 12.14 17.32 -4.28
CA ALA A 391 11.27 18.03 -3.35
C ALA A 391 12.05 19.02 -2.47
N ALA A 392 13.15 18.59 -1.87
CA ALA A 392 13.99 19.46 -1.06
C ALA A 392 14.56 20.64 -1.86
N HIS A 393 15.04 20.41 -3.10
CA HIS A 393 15.57 21.50 -3.94
C HIS A 393 14.49 22.53 -4.34
N VAL A 394 13.27 22.09 -4.67
CA VAL A 394 12.17 22.99 -5.03
C VAL A 394 11.69 23.76 -3.80
N LEU A 395 11.41 23.07 -2.70
CA LEU A 395 10.83 23.66 -1.49
C LEU A 395 11.78 24.63 -0.78
N LEU A 396 13.09 24.42 -0.91
CA LEU A 396 14.13 25.32 -0.38
C LEU A 396 14.54 26.41 -1.39
N GLY A 397 13.85 26.53 -2.52
CA GLY A 397 14.10 27.55 -3.55
C GLY A 397 15.47 27.42 -4.24
N LYS A 398 16.08 26.23 -4.22
CA LYS A 398 17.38 25.96 -4.87
C LYS A 398 17.25 25.74 -6.37
N ILE A 399 16.07 25.30 -6.83
CA ILE A 399 15.70 25.17 -8.24
C ILE A 399 14.27 25.69 -8.44
N PRO A 400 13.89 26.13 -9.66
CA PRO A 400 12.50 26.46 -9.96
C PRO A 400 11.58 25.23 -9.89
N PRO A 401 10.25 25.44 -9.86
CA PRO A 401 9.29 24.35 -10.02
C PRO A 401 9.61 23.47 -11.25
N LEU A 402 9.26 22.19 -11.17
CA LEU A 402 9.53 21.24 -12.24
C LEU A 402 8.86 21.68 -13.56
N PRO A 403 9.54 21.47 -14.70
CA PRO A 403 8.97 21.80 -15.99
C PRO A 403 7.75 20.91 -16.28
N ARG A 404 6.80 21.42 -17.07
CA ARG A 404 5.73 20.60 -17.64
C ARG A 404 6.34 19.62 -18.64
N ARG A 405 5.76 18.41 -18.73
CA ARG A 405 6.19 17.44 -19.75
C ARG A 405 5.71 17.95 -21.11
N SER A 406 6.62 18.21 -22.05
CA SER A 406 6.23 18.49 -23.43
C SER A 406 5.47 17.26 -23.95
N ARG A 407 4.23 17.47 -24.38
CA ARG A 407 3.42 16.42 -25.04
C ARG A 407 3.78 16.34 -26.53
N GLU A 408 5.06 16.41 -26.86
CA GLU A 408 5.48 16.03 -28.21
C GLU A 408 5.39 14.51 -28.27
N VAL A 409 4.28 14.07 -28.88
CA VAL A 409 4.02 12.69 -29.23
C VAL A 409 4.89 12.37 -30.42
N ASP A 410 6.12 11.95 -30.16
CA ASP A 410 6.90 11.18 -31.13
C ASP A 410 7.03 9.76 -30.57
N TYR A 411 6.08 8.90 -30.94
CA TYR A 411 6.28 7.47 -31.23
C TYR A 411 5.12 6.93 -32.05
#